data_AF-A0A0A9F1R2-F1
#
_entry.id   AF-A0A0A9F1R2-F1
#
_cell.length_a   1.000
_cell.length_b   1.000
_cell.length_c   1.000
_cell.angle_alpha   90.00
_cell.angle_beta   90.00
_cell.angle_gamma   90.00
#
_symmetry.space_group_name_H-M   'P 1'
#
loop_
_entity.id
_entity.type
_entity.pdbx_description
1 polymer ?
#
loop_
_entity_poly.entity_id
_entity_poly.type
_entity_poly.pdbx_seq_one_letter_code
_entity_poly.pdbx_strand_id
1 'polypeptide(L)'
;MAVTARSDVLWKPLNNEVLMQTRSEKVRPKMLGLKVVRYMVQHLKEEYVVLLPETIPFLGELLEDVELPVKTLSQEILKEMETLSGESLRQYL
;
A
#
# COMPACT_ATOMS: atom_id res chain seq x y z
N MET A 1 0.58 -12.81 -14.88
CA MET A 1 0.31 -12.31 -13.52
C MET A 1 1.44 -11.36 -13.15
N ALA A 2 1.17 -10.08 -12.93
CA ALA A 2 2.25 -9.11 -12.67
C ALA A 2 3.03 -9.46 -11.38
N VAL A 3 2.35 -9.91 -10.33
CA VAL A 3 2.96 -10.39 -9.08
C VAL A 3 3.86 -11.63 -9.22
N THR A 4 3.80 -12.36 -10.35
CA THR A 4 4.69 -13.50 -10.61
C THR A 4 5.86 -13.14 -11.53
N ALA A 5 5.83 -11.94 -12.12
CA ALA A 5 6.92 -11.45 -12.95
C ALA A 5 7.91 -10.76 -12.04
N ARG A 6 9.09 -11.35 -11.84
CA ARG A 6 10.17 -10.86 -10.96
C ARG A 6 10.91 -9.64 -11.55
N SER A 7 10.15 -8.66 -12.02
CA SER A 7 10.65 -7.50 -12.73
C SER A 7 10.00 -6.23 -12.17
N ASP A 8 10.82 -5.45 -11.48
CA ASP A 8 10.48 -4.14 -10.91
C ASP A 8 9.82 -3.19 -11.92
N VAL A 9 10.14 -3.36 -13.20
CA VAL A 9 9.58 -2.59 -14.33
C VAL A 9 8.05 -2.72 -14.41
N LEU A 10 7.49 -3.87 -14.01
CA LEU A 10 6.05 -4.11 -14.06
C LEU A 10 5.35 -3.76 -12.75
N TRP A 11 6.07 -3.80 -11.62
CA TRP A 11 5.47 -3.56 -10.30
C TRP A 11 5.28 -2.09 -10.00
N LYS A 12 6.22 -1.22 -10.39
CA LYS A 12 6.10 0.22 -10.14
C LYS A 12 4.85 0.83 -10.81
N PRO A 13 4.60 0.63 -12.12
CA PRO A 13 3.39 1.17 -12.75
C PRO A 13 2.11 0.58 -12.15
N LEU A 14 2.11 -0.72 -11.86
CA LEU A 14 0.95 -1.37 -11.23
C LEU A 14 0.66 -0.80 -9.84
N ASN A 15 1.69 -0.66 -9.00
CA ASN A 15 1.56 -0.10 -7.66
C ASN A 15 1.02 1.32 -7.72
N ASN A 16 1.56 2.14 -8.61
CA ASN A 16 1.10 3.52 -8.79
C ASN A 16 -0.38 3.58 -9.21
N GLU A 17 -0.81 2.81 -10.21
CA GLU A 17 -2.21 2.77 -10.64
C GLU A 17 -3.16 2.32 -9.52
N VAL A 18 -2.76 1.35 -8.71
CA VAL A 18 -3.54 0.88 -7.55
C VAL A 18 -3.64 1.96 -6.48
N LEU A 19 -2.53 2.65 -6.16
CA LEU A 19 -2.51 3.76 -5.20
C LEU A 19 -3.38 4.92 -5.67
N MET A 20 -3.43 5.22 -6.97
CA MET A 20 -4.32 6.25 -7.48
C MET A 20 -5.81 5.94 -7.22
N GLN A 21 -6.20 4.66 -7.16
CA GLN A 21 -7.57 4.28 -6.79
C GLN A 21 -7.91 4.59 -5.33
N THR A 22 -6.92 4.67 -4.44
CA THR A 22 -7.14 4.98 -3.02
C THR A 22 -7.50 6.45 -2.77
N ARG A 23 -7.32 7.32 -3.77
CA ARG A 23 -7.71 8.74 -3.71
C ARG A 23 -9.14 9.00 -4.20
N SER A 24 -9.89 7.96 -4.58
CA SER A 24 -11.29 8.10 -4.98
C SER A 24 -12.15 8.62 -3.83
N GLU A 25 -13.14 9.48 -4.08
CA GLU A 25 -14.10 9.92 -3.04
C GLU A 25 -14.97 8.76 -2.51
N LYS A 26 -15.14 7.69 -3.30
CA LYS A 26 -15.99 6.56 -2.92
C LYS A 26 -15.21 5.54 -2.10
N VAL A 27 -15.80 5.09 -1.00
CA VAL A 27 -15.20 4.09 -0.09
C VAL A 27 -14.82 2.79 -0.80
N ARG A 28 -15.66 2.31 -1.73
CA ARG A 28 -15.47 1.00 -2.37
C ARG A 28 -14.17 0.93 -3.21
N PRO A 29 -13.88 1.87 -4.13
CA PRO A 29 -12.58 1.94 -4.79
C PRO A 29 -11.39 2.02 -3.83
N LYS A 30 -11.48 2.86 -2.77
CA LYS A 30 -10.40 2.95 -1.77
C LYS A 30 -10.08 1.59 -1.13
N MET A 31 -11.13 0.92 -0.67
CA MET A 31 -11.02 -0.39 -0.03
C MET A 31 -10.47 -1.46 -0.98
N LEU A 32 -10.87 -1.44 -2.25
CA LEU A 32 -10.33 -2.38 -3.24
C LEU A 32 -8.86 -2.10 -3.52
N GLY A 33 -8.46 -0.83 -3.69
CA GLY A 33 -7.07 -0.42 -3.84
C GLY A 33 -6.20 -0.89 -2.66
N LEU A 34 -6.63 -0.60 -1.43
CA LEU A 34 -5.94 -1.03 -0.21
C LEU A 34 -5.81 -2.56 -0.10
N LYS A 35 -6.84 -3.32 -0.47
CA LYS A 35 -6.75 -4.79 -0.50
C LYS A 35 -5.72 -5.29 -1.51
N VAL A 36 -5.59 -4.64 -2.66
CA VAL A 36 -4.57 -4.98 -3.65
C VAL A 36 -3.17 -4.61 -3.15
N VAL A 37 -3.00 -3.43 -2.53
CA VAL A 37 -1.74 -3.04 -1.88
C VAL A 37 -1.33 -4.09 -0.85
N ARG A 38 -2.24 -4.45 0.07
CA ARG A 38 -1.98 -5.50 1.07
C ARG A 38 -1.57 -6.83 0.44
N TYR A 39 -2.28 -7.25 -0.62
CA TYR A 39 -1.93 -8.46 -1.35
C TYR A 39 -0.51 -8.37 -1.93
N MET A 40 -0.12 -7.25 -2.52
CA MET A 40 1.23 -7.04 -3.05
C MET A 40 2.29 -7.10 -1.94
N VAL A 41 2.05 -6.44 -0.80
CA VAL A 41 2.94 -6.48 0.37
C VAL A 41 3.18 -7.92 0.83
N GLN A 42 2.11 -8.71 0.95
CA GLN A 42 2.18 -10.10 1.43
C GLN A 42 2.86 -11.07 0.45
N HIS A 43 2.74 -10.82 -0.86
CA HIS A 43 3.26 -11.72 -1.90
C HIS A 43 4.66 -11.33 -2.39
N LEU A 44 4.97 -10.04 -2.49
CA LEU A 44 6.29 -9.54 -2.91
C LEU A 44 7.28 -9.50 -1.74
N LYS A 45 6.79 -9.33 -0.49
CA LYS A 45 7.62 -9.35 0.74
C LYS A 45 8.78 -8.36 0.65
N GLU A 46 10.02 -8.84 0.72
CA GLU A 46 11.25 -8.03 0.62
C GLU A 46 11.32 -7.23 -0.68
N GLU A 47 10.78 -7.77 -1.77
CA GLU A 47 10.75 -7.10 -3.07
C GLU A 47 9.78 -5.89 -3.06
N TYR A 48 8.86 -5.80 -2.09
CA TYR A 48 7.97 -4.63 -1.93
C TYR A 48 8.69 -3.40 -1.37
N VAL A 49 9.85 -3.56 -0.71
CA VAL A 49 10.57 -2.46 -0.04
C VAL A 49 10.90 -1.31 -1.00
N VAL A 50 11.17 -1.63 -2.27
CA VAL A 50 11.46 -0.62 -3.31
C VAL A 50 10.26 0.27 -3.66
N LEU A 51 9.05 -0.12 -3.27
CA LEU A 51 7.79 0.59 -3.51
C LEU A 51 7.30 1.39 -2.30
N LEU A 52 7.94 1.22 -1.13
CA LEU A 52 7.57 1.95 0.10
C LEU A 52 7.62 3.47 -0.06
N PRO A 53 8.65 4.09 -0.69
CA PRO A 53 8.70 5.54 -0.82
C PRO A 53 7.50 6.12 -1.57
N GLU A 54 6.97 5.39 -2.55
CA GLU A 54 5.78 5.80 -3.31
C GLU A 54 4.49 5.54 -2.54
N THR A 55 4.47 4.53 -1.67
CA THR A 55 3.26 4.06 -0.97
C THR A 55 3.01 4.80 0.34
N ILE A 56 4.07 5.21 1.05
CA ILE A 56 3.99 5.89 2.35
C ILE A 56 3.12 7.16 2.30
N PRO A 57 3.28 8.09 1.34
CA PRO A 57 2.45 9.30 1.29
C PRO A 57 0.96 8.99 1.17
N PHE A 58 0.59 8.00 0.37
CA PHE A 58 -0.81 7.58 0.19
C PHE A 58 -1.36 6.94 1.46
N LEU A 59 -0.57 6.12 2.15
CA LEU A 59 -0.99 5.56 3.44
C LEU A 59 -1.17 6.66 4.49
N GLY A 60 -0.31 7.68 4.51
CA GLY A 60 -0.46 8.85 5.40
C GLY A 60 -1.83 9.51 5.26
N GLU A 61 -2.22 9.85 4.02
CA GLU A 61 -3.55 10.40 3.74
C GLU A 61 -4.68 9.48 4.23
N LEU A 62 -4.56 8.17 4.02
CA LEU A 62 -5.61 7.19 4.35
C LEU A 62 -5.69 6.85 5.85
N LEU A 63 -4.65 7.13 6.62
CA LEU A 63 -4.67 6.99 8.09
C LEU A 63 -5.50 8.11 8.76
N GLU A 64 -5.68 9.22 8.05
CA GLU A 64 -6.52 10.34 8.45
C GLU A 64 -7.94 10.28 7.86
N ASP A 65 -8.27 9.21 7.11
CA ASP A 65 -9.59 9.05 6.48
C ASP A 65 -10.72 9.01 7.52
N VAL A 66 -11.85 9.62 7.16
CA VAL A 66 -13.07 9.67 8.00
C VAL A 66 -13.75 8.32 8.08
N GLU A 67 -13.57 7.47 7.07
CA GLU A 67 -14.17 6.14 7.00
C GLU A 67 -13.34 5.15 7.81
N LEU A 68 -13.87 4.72 8.95
CA LEU A 68 -13.19 3.78 9.86
C LEU A 68 -12.65 2.51 9.16
N PRO A 69 -13.38 1.85 8.24
CA PRO A 69 -12.86 0.65 7.56
C PRO A 69 -11.60 0.91 6.73
N VAL A 70 -11.51 2.10 6.11
CA VAL A 70 -10.35 2.52 5.31
C VAL A 70 -9.16 2.73 6.23
N LYS A 71 -9.37 3.51 7.30
CA LYS A 71 -8.34 3.79 8.30
C LYS A 71 -7.79 2.52 8.96
N THR A 72 -8.66 1.60 9.38
CA THR A 72 -8.25 0.33 9.99
C THR A 72 -7.40 -0.50 9.03
N LEU A 73 -7.82 -0.64 7.78
CA LEU A 73 -7.05 -1.40 6.80
C LEU A 73 -5.70 -0.75 6.48
N SER A 74 -5.64 0.58 6.40
CA SER A 74 -4.37 1.32 6.22
C SER A 74 -3.41 1.11 7.39
N GLN A 75 -3.92 1.09 8.63
CA GLN A 75 -3.10 0.79 9.82
C GLN A 75 -2.56 -0.64 9.82
N GLU A 76 -3.37 -1.62 9.40
CA GLU A 76 -2.92 -3.02 9.26
C GLU A 76 -1.80 -3.13 8.23
N ILE A 77 -1.97 -2.50 7.07
CA ILE A 77 -0.98 -2.50 5.99
C ILE A 77 0.32 -1.84 6.44
N LEU A 78 0.24 -0.68 7.11
CA LEU A 78 1.42 -0.01 7.67
C LEU A 78 2.20 -0.94 8.60
N LYS A 79 1.50 -1.63 9.51
CA LYS A 79 2.14 -2.57 10.45
C LYS A 79 2.79 -3.77 9.74
N GLU A 80 2.15 -4.30 8.70
CA GLU A 80 2.73 -5.35 7.85
C GLU A 80 4.01 -4.84 7.16
N MET A 81 3.99 -3.60 6.65
CA MET A 81 5.18 -2.98 6.03
C MET A 81 6.31 -2.73 7.03
N GLU A 82 6.02 -2.23 8.24
CA GLU A 82 7.01 -2.06 9.32
C GLU A 82 7.65 -3.40 9.72
N THR A 83 6.85 -4.46 9.75
CA THR A 83 7.35 -5.82 10.03
C THR A 83 8.27 -6.31 8.91
N LEU A 84 7.98 -5.96 7.65
CA LEU A 84 8.80 -6.33 6.50
C LEU A 84 10.09 -5.51 6.37
N SER A 85 10.04 -4.19 6.66
CA SER A 85 11.21 -3.32 6.60
C SER A 85 12.14 -3.50 7.81
N GLY A 86 11.61 -3.99 8.93
CA GLY A 86 12.35 -4.10 10.19
C GLY A 86 12.53 -2.77 10.92
N GLU A 87 11.85 -1.71 10.48
CA GLU A 87 11.92 -0.38 11.07
C GLU A 87 10.53 0.26 11.20
N SER A 88 10.43 1.26 12.08
CA SER A 88 9.23 2.08 12.22
C SER A 88 9.10 3.01 11.02
N LEU A 89 7.99 2.91 10.29
CA LEU A 89 7.73 3.74 9.11
C LEU A 89 7.01 5.04 9.48
N ARG A 90 6.57 5.17 10.74
CA ARG A 90 5.92 6.38 11.27
C ARG A 90 6.78 7.64 11.21
N GLN A 91 8.10 7.51 11.11
CA GLN A 91 9.00 8.66 10.95
C GLN A 91 8.90 9.32 9.56
N TYR A 92 8.31 8.62 8.59
CA TYR A 92 8.13 9.07 7.21
C TYR A 92 6.68 9.51 6.90
N LEU A 93 5.79 9.41 7.90
CA LEU A 93 4.39 9.80 7.86
C LEU A 93 4.20 11.12 8.62
#